data_AF-A0A2N1UUC0-F1
#
_entry.id   AF-A0A2N1UUC0-F1
#
_cell.length_a   1.000
_cell.length_b   1.000
_cell.length_c   1.000
_cell.angle_alpha   90.00
_cell.angle_beta   90.00
_cell.angle_gamma   90.00
#
_symmetry.space_group_name_H-M   'P 1'
#
loop_
_entity.id
_entity.type
_entity.pdbx_description
1 polymer ?
#
loop_
_entity_poly.entity_id
_entity_poly.type
_entity_poly.pdbx_seq_one_letter_code
_entity_poly.pdbx_strand_id
1 'polypeptide(L)' 'MTLDIYFEYEAETQRWIADLAGIPATAPIHVYGPTPELAASHAKQAALQALVWALETGEIKDLDAVIFTIHSPKPAVA' A
#
# COMPACT_ATOMS: atom_id res chain seq x y z
N MET A 1 -10.09 10.05 -1.38
CA MET A 1 -10.24 8.58 -1.46
C MET A 1 -9.50 7.92 -0.29
N THR A 2 -9.86 6.70 0.11
CA THR A 2 -9.13 5.98 1.19
C THR A 2 -8.36 4.81 0.60
N LEU A 3 -7.09 4.68 0.96
CA LEU A 3 -6.23 3.54 0.63
C LEU A 3 -5.89 2.77 1.90
N ASP A 4 -6.19 1.48 1.89
CA ASP A 4 -5.91 0.58 3.00
C ASP A 4 -4.53 -0.07 2.82
N ILE A 5 -3.72 0.01 3.88
CA ILE A 5 -2.41 -0.66 3.96
C ILE A 5 -2.50 -1.70 5.07
N TYR A 6 -2.34 -2.98 4.72
CA TYR A 6 -2.35 -4.09 5.66
C TYR A 6 -0.93 -4.55 5.98
N PHE A 7 -0.65 -4.80 7.26
CA PHE A 7 0.68 -5.21 7.72
C PHE A 7 0.69 -6.61 8.31
N GLU A 8 1.72 -7.36 7.96
CA GLU A 8 2.02 -8.66 8.54
C GLU A 8 3.54 -8.81 8.75
N TYR A 9 3.93 -9.51 9.82
CA TYR A 9 5.32 -9.89 10.03
C TYR A 9 5.57 -11.27 9.46
N GLU A 10 6.45 -11.37 8.48
CA GLU A 10 6.88 -12.62 7.88
C GLU A 10 8.07 -13.19 8.66
N ALA A 11 7.83 -14.27 9.40
CA ALA A 11 8.83 -14.88 10.27
C ALA A 11 9.99 -15.53 9.48
N GLU A 12 9.73 -16.03 8.27
CA GLU A 12 10.74 -16.71 7.43
C GLU A 12 11.85 -15.76 6.96
N THR A 13 11.47 -14.55 6.54
CA THR A 13 12.42 -13.53 6.08
C THR A 13 12.76 -12.49 7.15
N GLN A 14 12.11 -12.57 8.31
CA GLN A 14 12.20 -11.62 9.42
C GLN A 14 11.89 -10.18 9.01
N ARG A 15 10.88 -9.99 8.16
CA ARG A 15 10.52 -8.69 7.60
C ARG A 15 9.04 -8.38 7.80
N TRP A 16 8.74 -7.09 7.89
CA TRP A 16 7.39 -6.59 7.80
C TRP A 16 6.99 -6.45 6.35
N ILE A 17 5.85 -7.03 6.00
CA ILE A 17 5.18 -6.89 4.72
C ILE A 17 4.09 -5.84 4.88
N ALA A 18 4.00 -4.91 3.93
CA ALA A 18 2.85 -4.05 3.78
C ALA A 18 2.20 -4.30 2.42
N ASP A 19 0.94 -4.71 2.46
CA ASP A 19 0.08 -4.91 1.31
C ASP A 19 -0.79 -3.67 1.11
N LEU A 20 -0.68 -3.09 -0.07
CA LEU A 20 -1.49 -1.96 -0.48
C LEU A 20 -2.46 -2.41 -1.57
N ALA A 21 -3.74 -2.17 -1.31
CA ALA A 21 -4.84 -2.49 -2.23
C ALA A 21 -5.68 -1.25 -2.54
N GLY A 22 -6.50 -1.34 -3.58
CA GLY A 22 -7.48 -0.29 -3.92
C GLY A 22 -6.96 0.85 -4.80
N ILE A 23 -5.76 0.73 -5.37
CA ILE A 23 -5.29 1.67 -6.39
C ILE A 23 -5.78 1.21 -7.77
N PRO A 24 -6.42 2.10 -8.57
CA PRO A 24 -6.89 1.77 -9.90
C PRO A 24 -5.76 1.24 -10.79
N ALA A 25 -6.07 0.16 -11.53
CA ALA A 25 -5.24 -0.41 -12.59
C ALA A 25 -3.79 -0.76 -12.24
N THR A 26 -3.51 -0.94 -10.96
CA THR A 26 -2.23 -1.49 -10.50
C THR A 26 -2.47 -2.83 -9.83
N ALA A 27 -1.58 -3.78 -10.08
CA ALA A 27 -1.54 -5.01 -9.30
C ALA A 27 -1.29 -4.67 -7.82
N PRO A 28 -1.73 -5.52 -6.87
CA PRO A 28 -1.44 -5.31 -5.46
C PRO A 28 0.04 -5.01 -5.23
N ILE A 29 0.31 -3.94 -4.47
CA ILE A 29 1.67 -3.51 -4.18
C ILE A 29 2.10 -4.16 -2.88
N HIS A 30 3.18 -4.93 -2.95
CA HIS A 30 3.80 -5.58 -1.80
C HIS A 30 5.15 -4.91 -1.54
N VAL A 31 5.31 -4.32 -0.36
CA VAL A 31 6.59 -3.75 0.06
C VAL A 31 7.06 -4.38 1.35
N TYR A 32 8.38 -4.41 1.51
CA TYR A 32 9.03 -5.00 2.66
C TYR A 32 9.78 -3.92 3.45
N GLY A 33 9.88 -4.11 4.76
CA GLY A 33 10.67 -3.27 5.65
C GLY A 33 11.19 -4.05 6.86
N PRO A 34 12.31 -3.61 7.48
CA PRO A 34 12.80 -4.23 8.71
C PRO A 34 11.95 -3.84 9.93
N THR A 35 11.15 -2.77 9.84
CA THR A 35 10.20 -2.32 10.87
C THR A 35 8.85 -2.02 10.22
N PRO A 36 7.73 -2.04 10.98
CA PRO A 36 6.42 -1.73 10.43
C PRO A 36 6.34 -0.31 9.88
N GLU A 37 7.02 0.65 10.51
CA GLU A 37 7.06 2.05 10.08
C GLU A 37 7.77 2.21 8.72
N LEU A 38 8.88 1.48 8.53
CA LEU A 38 9.62 1.50 7.27
C LEU A 38 8.82 0.83 6.16
N ALA A 39 8.19 -0.32 6.44
CA ALA A 39 7.28 -0.95 5.50
C ALA A 39 6.11 -0.01 5.14
N ALA A 40 5.59 0.75 6.11
CA ALA A 40 4.51 1.70 5.88
C ALA A 40 4.94 2.90 5.04
N SER A 41 6.14 3.41 5.29
CA SER A 41 6.72 4.48 4.50
C SER A 41 6.90 4.06 3.05
N HIS A 42 7.46 2.87 2.80
CA HIS A 42 7.61 2.31 1.46
C HIS A 42 6.24 2.13 0.77
N ALA A 43 5.23 1.67 1.51
CA ALA A 43 3.89 1.46 0.97
C ALA A 43 3.25 2.78 0.54
N LYS A 44 3.36 3.82 1.37
CA LYS A 44 2.86 5.17 1.05
C LYS A 44 3.57 5.75 -0.17
N GLN A 45 4.89 5.56 -0.29
CA GLN A 45 5.64 6.04 -1.47
C GLN A 45 5.20 5.32 -2.74
N ALA A 46 5.10 3.99 -2.70
CA ALA A 46 4.63 3.22 -3.84
C ALA A 46 3.17 3.57 -4.21
N ALA A 47 2.32 3.82 -3.21
CA ALA A 47 0.95 4.28 -3.41
C ALA A 47 0.89 5.60 -4.18
N LEU A 48 1.66 6.59 -3.72
CA LEU A 48 1.71 7.91 -4.34
C LEU A 48 2.22 7.82 -5.78
N GLN A 49 3.26 7.03 -6.03
CA GLN A 49 3.79 6.82 -7.38
C GLN A 49 2.75 6.18 -8.30
N ALA A 50 2.03 5.17 -7.82
CA ALA A 50 0.97 4.50 -8.58
C ALA A 50 -0.22 5.43 -8.86
N LEU A 51 -0.59 6.28 -7.90
CA LEU A 51 -1.64 7.28 -8.09
C LEU A 51 -1.24 8.37 -9.10
N VAL A 52 0.01 8.83 -9.05
CA VAL A 52 0.54 9.79 -10.05
C VAL A 52 0.46 9.17 -11.44
N TRP A 53 0.90 7.91 -11.59
CA TRP A 53 0.77 7.20 -12.86
C TRP A 53 -0.68 7.11 -13.33
N ALA A 54 -1.61 6.71 -12.45
CA ALA A 54 -3.03 6.61 -12.77
C ALA A 54 -3.63 7.97 -13.18
N LEU A 55 -3.13 9.08 -12.64
CA LEU A 55 -3.53 10.42 -13.05
C LEU A 55 -2.98 10.76 -14.45
N GLU A 56 -1.72 10.43 -14.72
CA GLU A 56 -1.07 10.67 -16.01
C GLU A 56 -1.70 9.84 -17.15
N THR A 57 -2.12 8.61 -16.87
CA THR A 57 -2.82 7.74 -17.83
C THR A 57 -4.31 8.07 -17.97
N GLY A 58 -4.84 8.96 -17.13
CA GLY A 58 -6.25 9.37 -17.13
C GLY A 58 -7.21 8.36 -16.50
N GLU A 59 -6.69 7.37 -15.78
CA GLU A 59 -7.46 6.35 -15.06
C GLU A 59 -8.14 6.91 -13.82
N ILE A 60 -7.52 7.92 -13.20
CA ILE A 60 -8.17 8.83 -12.26
C ILE A 60 -8.14 10.25 -12.81
N LYS A 61 -9.16 11.04 -12.47
CA LYS A 61 -9.31 12.42 -12.95
C LYS A 61 -8.77 13.46 -11.98
N ASP A 62 -8.70 13.11 -10.71
CA ASP A 62 -8.23 13.99 -9.63
C ASP A 62 -7.59 13.16 -8.52
N LEU A 63 -6.62 13.76 -7.84
CA LEU A 63 -5.96 13.28 -6.64
C LEU A 63 -6.63 13.98 -5.45
N ASP A 64 -7.92 13.70 -5.24
CA ASP A 64 -8.64 14.09 -4.03
C ASP A 64 -7.85 13.63 -2.79
N ALA A 65 -8.03 14.29 -1.64
CA ALA A 65 -7.35 13.96 -0.38
C ALA A 65 -7.24 12.44 -0.18
N VAL A 66 -6.03 11.91 -0.35
CA VAL A 66 -5.73 10.49 -0.20
C VAL A 66 -5.50 10.23 1.28
N ILE A 67 -6.41 9.48 1.87
CA ILE A 67 -6.34 9.10 3.28
C ILE A 67 -5.76 7.69 3.34
N PHE A 68 -4.60 7.55 3.97
CA PHE A 68 -4.00 6.24 4.24
C PHE A 68 -4.53 5.70 5.56
N THR A 69 -5.17 4.54 5.51
CA THR A 69 -5.58 3.79 6.70
C THR A 69 -4.69 2.58 6.85
N ILE A 70 -4.11 2.43 8.05
CA ILE A 70 -3.17 1.36 8.36
C ILE A 70 -3.87 0.32 9.23
N HIS A 71 -3.84 -0.93 8.79
CA HIS A 71 -4.46 -2.07 9.47
C HIS A 71 -3.39 -3.11 9.84
N SER A 72 -3.49 -3.67 11.05
CA SER A 72 -2.66 -4.80 11.50
C SER A 72 -3.43 -5.67 12.50
N PRO A 73 -3.46 -7.01 12.35
CA PRO A 73 -2.81 -7.78 11.29
C PRO A 73 -3.57 -7.72 9.95
N LYS A 74 -2.92 -8.16 8.85
CA LYS A 74 -3.59 -8.46 7.59
C LYS A 74 -4.72 -9.48 7.84
N PRO A 75 -5.91 -9.30 7.25
CA PRO A 75 -6.99 -10.29 7.40
C PRO A 75 -6.52 -11.63 6.81
N ALA A 76 -6.75 -12.72 7.55
CA ALA A 76 -6.46 -14.06 7.05
C ALA A 76 -7.29 -14.30 5.78
N VAL A 77 -6.62 -14.49 4.65
CA VAL A 77 -7.28 -14.90 3.40
C VAL A 77 -7.71 -16.35 3.59
N ALA A 78 -9.02 -16.59 3.59
CA ALA A 78 -9.62 -17.91 3.79
C ALA A 78 -9.42 -18.84 2.57
#